data_AF-A0A4Q3KS53-F1
#
_entry.id   AF-A0A4Q3KS53-F1
#
_cell.length_a   1.000
_cell.length_b   1.000
_cell.length_c   1.000
_cell.angle_alpha   90.00
_cell.angle_beta   90.00
_cell.angle_gamma   90.00
#
_symmetry.space_group_name_H-M   'P 1'
#
loop_
_entity.id
_entity.type
_entity.pdbx_description
1 polymer ?
#
loop_
_entity_poly.entity_id
_entity_poly.type
_entity_poly.pdbx_seq_one_letter_code
_entity_poly.pdbx_strand_id
1 'polypeptide(L)'
;YTASPDVGASFVIVTTEANPAVAPLHHRMPVIVPKAHLQTWLSPATGVADAEALLVPYTGAMRIYPVSTQVNSPRHTDADCIAPIAL
;
A
#
# COMPACT_ATOMS: atom_id res chain seq x y z
N TYR A 1 13.24 31.56 -2.58
CA TYR A 1 12.16 30.62 -2.96
C TYR A 1 11.06 30.78 -1.92
N THR A 2 10.17 31.75 -2.13
CA THR A 2 9.01 31.99 -1.27
C THR A 2 7.89 31.09 -1.75
N ALA A 3 7.61 30.00 -1.04
CA ALA A 3 6.47 29.15 -1.33
C ALA A 3 5.17 29.95 -1.11
N SER A 4 4.34 29.99 -2.14
CA SER A 4 2.95 30.44 -2.11
C SER A 4 2.14 29.59 -1.11
N PRO A 5 1.02 30.09 -0.55
CA PRO A 5 0.29 29.41 0.51
C PRO A 5 -0.33 28.09 0.01
N ASP A 6 0.19 27.00 0.55
CA ASP A 6 -0.39 25.66 0.71
C ASP A 6 -1.26 25.11 -0.45
N VAL A 7 -0.63 24.80 -1.60
CA VAL A 7 -1.06 23.61 -2.34
C VAL A 7 -0.60 22.43 -1.51
N GLY A 8 -1.48 21.94 -0.62
CA GLY A 8 -1.17 20.82 0.27
C GLY A 8 -0.52 19.67 -0.49
N ALA A 9 0.59 19.16 0.03
CA ALA A 9 1.31 18.06 -0.60
C ALA A 9 0.37 16.89 -0.87
N SER A 10 0.33 16.43 -2.13
CA SER A 10 -0.43 15.25 -2.55
C SER A 10 0.52 14.11 -2.87
N PHE A 11 0.01 12.88 -2.80
CA PHE A 11 0.78 11.68 -3.13
C PHE A 11 -0.13 10.64 -3.81
N VAL A 12 0.50 9.62 -4.38
CA VAL A 12 -0.17 8.45 -4.95
C VAL A 12 0.38 7.17 -4.33
N ILE A 13 -0.43 6.13 -4.29
CA ILE A 13 0.01 4.79 -3.93
C ILE A 13 0.47 4.08 -5.20
N VAL A 14 1.75 3.69 -5.24
CA VAL A 14 2.29 2.88 -6.34
C VAL A 14 1.77 1.45 -6.21
N THR A 15 1.35 0.87 -7.33
CA THR A 15 0.85 -0.51 -7.39
C THR A 15 1.65 -1.34 -8.36
N THR A 16 1.58 -2.65 -8.19
CA THR A 16 2.20 -3.67 -9.04
C THR A 16 1.20 -4.80 -9.32
N GLU A 17 1.62 -5.83 -10.05
CA GLU A 17 0.83 -7.04 -10.26
C GLU A 17 0.54 -7.75 -8.92
N ALA A 18 -0.62 -8.39 -8.82
CA ALA A 18 -0.95 -9.16 -7.63
C ALA A 18 -0.04 -10.41 -7.51
N ASN A 19 0.43 -10.68 -6.29
CA ASN A 19 1.07 -11.95 -5.96
C ASN A 19 0.03 -13.10 -5.86
N PRO A 20 0.45 -14.37 -5.72
CA PRO A 20 -0.48 -15.50 -5.65
C PRO A 20 -1.52 -15.44 -4.52
N ALA A 21 -1.22 -14.74 -3.42
CA ALA A 21 -2.16 -14.57 -2.32
C ALA A 21 -3.28 -13.57 -2.65
N VAL A 22 -2.97 -12.51 -3.39
CA VAL A 22 -3.92 -11.43 -3.73
C VAL A 22 -4.63 -11.67 -5.06
N ALA A 23 -4.02 -12.41 -6.00
CA ALA A 23 -4.56 -12.67 -7.32
C ALA A 23 -6.01 -13.22 -7.34
N PRO A 24 -6.46 -14.06 -6.39
CA PRO A 24 -7.87 -14.48 -6.32
C PRO A 24 -8.86 -13.35 -6.01
N LEU A 25 -8.40 -12.26 -5.41
CA LEU A 25 -9.22 -11.10 -5.02
C LEU A 25 -9.18 -9.99 -6.07
N HIS A 26 -7.99 -9.69 -6.61
CA HIS A 26 -7.79 -8.60 -7.55
C HIS A 26 -6.48 -8.79 -8.34
N HIS A 27 -6.39 -8.26 -9.57
CA HIS A 27 -5.22 -8.40 -10.46
C HIS A 27 -4.05 -7.46 -10.12
N ARG A 28 -4.28 -6.47 -9.25
CA ARG A 28 -3.28 -5.49 -8.76
C ARG A 28 -3.20 -5.49 -7.25
N MET A 29 -2.03 -5.15 -6.73
CA MET A 29 -1.77 -4.90 -5.30
C MET A 29 -0.90 -3.65 -5.11
N PRO A 30 -0.89 -3.01 -3.93
CA PRO A 30 0.08 -1.96 -3.63
C PRO A 30 1.51 -2.54 -3.58
N VAL A 31 2.51 -1.72 -3.93
CA VAL A 31 3.92 -2.05 -3.65
C VAL A 31 4.13 -1.95 -2.14
N ILE A 32 4.54 -3.05 -1.52
CA ILE A 32 4.83 -3.11 -0.08
C ILE A 32 6.35 -3.19 0.10
N VAL A 33 6.96 -2.08 0.53
CA VAL A 33 8.41 -2.00 0.77
C VAL A 33 8.75 -2.69 2.10
N PRO A 34 9.60 -3.74 2.11
CA PRO A 34 10.06 -4.36 3.35
C PRO A 34 10.83 -3.37 4.23
N LYS A 35 10.74 -3.53 5.56
CA LYS A 35 11.40 -2.63 6.53
C LYS A 35 12.90 -2.43 6.26
N ALA A 36 13.58 -3.48 5.80
CA ALA A 36 15.01 -3.43 5.46
C ALA A 36 15.36 -2.46 4.32
N HIS A 37 14.41 -2.11 3.45
CA HIS A 37 14.60 -1.25 2.29
C HIS A 37 14.00 0.16 2.46
N LEU A 38 13.49 0.50 3.65
CA LEU A 38 12.88 1.83 3.89
C LEU A 38 13.87 2.98 3.69
N GLN A 39 15.15 2.79 4.06
CA GLN A 39 16.17 3.82 3.84
C GLN A 39 16.43 4.05 2.35
N THR A 40 16.55 2.98 1.56
CA THR A 40 16.62 3.08 0.11
C THR A 40 15.39 3.79 -0.44
N TRP A 41 14.18 3.46 0.02
CA TRP A 41 12.95 4.09 -0.48
C TRP A 41 12.81 5.58 -0.13
N LEU A 42 13.17 5.99 1.09
CA LEU A 42 12.90 7.34 1.61
C LEU A 42 14.05 8.33 1.43
N SER A 43 15.26 7.84 1.16
CA SER A 43 16.45 8.70 1.06
C SER A 43 16.42 9.55 -0.22
N PRO A 44 16.58 10.88 -0.12
CA PRO A 44 16.72 11.75 -1.29
C PRO A 44 17.98 11.46 -2.12
N ALA A 45 18.94 10.73 -1.57
CA ALA A 45 20.17 10.35 -2.26
C ALA A 45 20.02 9.06 -3.08
N THR A 46 18.92 8.33 -2.94
CA THR A 46 18.67 7.11 -3.72
C THR A 46 18.40 7.47 -5.18
N GLY A 47 19.10 6.80 -6.09
CA GLY A 47 18.86 6.95 -7.53
C GLY A 47 17.52 6.35 -7.95
N VAL A 48 16.93 6.86 -9.04
CA VAL A 48 15.64 6.37 -9.57
C VAL A 48 15.68 4.86 -9.82
N ALA A 49 16.76 4.34 -10.42
CA ALA A 49 16.91 2.91 -10.71
C ALA A 49 16.87 2.03 -9.44
N ASP A 50 17.48 2.49 -8.35
CA ASP A 50 17.48 1.76 -7.07
C ASP A 50 16.08 1.77 -6.42
N ALA A 51 15.32 2.86 -6.59
CA ALA A 51 13.94 2.94 -6.14
C ALA A 51 13.00 2.07 -6.99
N GLU A 52 13.18 2.07 -8.31
CA GLU A 52 12.41 1.24 -9.25
C GLU A 52 12.61 -0.26 -8.99
N ALA A 53 13.81 -0.67 -8.58
CA ALA A 53 14.09 -2.06 -8.20
C ALA A 53 13.23 -2.56 -7.01
N LEU A 54 12.63 -1.66 -6.22
CA LEU A 54 11.73 -2.00 -5.12
C LEU A 54 10.26 -2.17 -5.55
N LEU A 55 9.91 -1.84 -6.81
CA LEU A 55 8.53 -1.83 -7.32
C LEU A 55 8.03 -3.21 -7.75
N VAL A 56 8.25 -4.22 -6.92
CA VAL A 56 7.91 -5.63 -7.19
C VAL A 56 6.77 -6.12 -6.29
N PRO A 57 6.03 -7.18 -6.69
CA PRO A 57 5.01 -7.79 -5.84
C PRO A 57 5.62 -8.29 -4.52
N TYR A 58 4.91 -8.07 -3.41
CA TYR A 58 5.40 -8.46 -2.09
C TYR A 58 5.53 -9.97 -1.96
N THR A 59 6.68 -10.44 -1.46
CA THR A 59 7.01 -11.86 -1.32
C THR A 59 6.95 -12.39 0.11
N GLY A 60 6.67 -11.51 1.09
CA GLY A 60 6.58 -11.90 2.50
C GLY A 60 5.24 -12.54 2.86
N ALA A 61 5.14 -12.95 4.13
CA ALA A 61 3.92 -13.53 4.67
C ALA A 61 2.77 -12.51 4.67
N MET A 62 1.60 -12.96 4.19
CA MET A 62 0.36 -12.19 4.18
C MET A 62 -0.75 -12.98 4.85
N ARG A 63 -1.62 -12.29 5.58
CA ARG A 63 -2.86 -12.84 6.11
C ARG A 63 -4.03 -12.13 5.45
N ILE A 64 -4.93 -12.91 4.87
CA ILE A 64 -6.11 -12.45 4.14
C ILE A 64 -7.32 -13.13 4.77
N TYR A 65 -8.39 -12.38 5.06
CA TYR A 65 -9.61 -12.89 5.66
C TYR A 65 -10.80 -12.01 5.26
N PRO A 66 -12.02 -12.58 5.20
CA PRO A 66 -13.22 -11.81 4.89
C PRO A 66 -13.57 -10.86 6.04
N VAL A 67 -14.11 -9.69 5.68
CA VAL A 67 -14.61 -8.67 6.60
C VAL A 67 -16.01 -8.24 6.19
N SER A 68 -16.70 -7.53 7.08
CA SER A 68 -18.03 -6.97 6.82
C SER A 68 -18.03 -5.97 5.65
N THR A 69 -19.10 -5.94 4.86
CA THR A 69 -19.29 -4.94 3.79
C THR A 69 -19.47 -3.51 4.30
N GLN A 70 -19.59 -3.31 5.62
CA GLN A 70 -19.62 -1.98 6.23
C GLN A 70 -18.40 -1.13 5.85
N VAL A 71 -17.22 -1.76 5.67
CA VAL A 71 -15.97 -1.08 5.26
C VAL A 71 -16.07 -0.37 3.90
N ASN A 72 -17.06 -0.73 3.06
CA ASN A 72 -17.28 -0.09 1.77
C ASN A 72 -17.76 1.36 1.91
N SER A 73 -18.33 1.73 3.05
CA SER A 73 -18.80 3.09 3.32
C SER A 73 -17.75 3.85 4.14
N PRO A 74 -17.19 4.96 3.63
CA PRO A 74 -16.15 5.73 4.33
C PRO A 74 -16.66 6.42 5.61
N ARG A 75 -17.96 6.32 5.92
CA ARG A 75 -18.54 6.79 7.18
C ARG A 75 -18.22 5.86 8.36
N HIS A 76 -17.83 4.62 8.08
CA HIS A 76 -17.43 3.66 9.10
C HIS A 76 -15.89 3.66 9.20
N THR A 77 -15.38 3.96 10.39
CA THR A 77 -13.94 4.03 10.68
C THR A 77 -13.58 3.31 11.99
N ASP A 78 -14.54 2.56 12.53
CA ASP A 78 -14.40 1.76 13.74
C ASP A 78 -13.63 0.44 13.47
N ALA A 79 -13.30 -0.25 14.56
CA ALA A 79 -12.51 -1.49 14.52
C ALA A 79 -13.23 -2.64 13.79
N ASP A 80 -14.56 -2.59 13.69
CA ASP A 80 -15.36 -3.66 13.08
C ASP A 80 -15.15 -3.69 11.55
N CYS A 81 -14.67 -2.60 10.95
CA CYS A 81 -14.30 -2.54 9.53
C CYS A 81 -13.21 -3.54 9.13
N ILE A 82 -12.35 -3.94 10.08
CA ILE A 82 -11.27 -4.92 9.86
C ILE A 82 -11.45 -6.19 10.70
N ALA A 83 -12.58 -6.34 11.40
CA ALA A 83 -12.84 -7.53 12.19
C ALA A 83 -13.15 -8.72 11.25
N PRO A 84 -12.51 -9.90 11.46
CA PRO A 84 -12.84 -11.08 10.67
C PRO A 84 -14.30 -11.51 10.89
N ILE A 85 -14.96 -11.91 9.81
CA ILE A 85 -16.30 -12.52 9.88
C ILE A 85 -16.24 -14.01 9.54
N ALA A 86 -17.19 -14.79 10.06
CA ALA A 86 -17.46 -16.12 9.54
C ALA A 86 -18.26 -16.00 8.23
N LEU A 87 -17.93 -16.86 7.25
CA LEU A 87 -18.70 -17.00 6.02
C LEU A 87 -19.85 -17.98 6.21
#